data_AF-N9AKX3-F1
#
_entry.id   AF-N9AKX3-F1
#
_cell.length_a   1.000
_cell.length_b   1.000
_cell.length_c   1.000
_cell.angle_alpha   90.00
_cell.angle_beta   90.00
_cell.angle_gamma   90.00
#
_symmetry.space_group_name_H-M   'P 1'
#
loop_
_entity.id
_entity.type
_entity.pdbx_description
1 polymer ?
#
loop_
_entity_poly.entity_id
_entity_poly.type
_entity_poly.pdbx_seq_one_letter_code
_entity_poly.pdbx_strand_id
1 'polypeptide(L)'
;MVNGDSFSIATLIYARLRRISGRVIDAIYLSENKDYAKHVIELAIATQDEELSRLVEKLRQVFDLSMDQDESLTDTTQHVQDDWIVVEPTQEDIHRAQVAHRYIGALR
;
A
#
# COMPACT_ATOMS: atom_id res chain seq x y z
N MET A 1 4.49 13.62 -21.46
CA MET A 1 3.16 13.83 -20.85
C MET A 1 2.97 12.72 -19.85
N VAL A 2 2.85 13.04 -18.56
CA VAL A 2 2.48 12.04 -17.55
C VAL A 2 1.09 11.52 -17.92
N ASN A 3 0.97 10.21 -18.11
CA ASN A 3 -0.28 9.55 -18.48
C ASN A 3 -1.31 9.76 -17.37
N GLY A 4 -2.12 10.82 -17.42
CA GLY A 4 -3.08 11.17 -16.35
C GLY A 4 -4.04 10.03 -15.99
N ASP A 5 -4.26 9.12 -16.93
CA ASP A 5 -5.05 7.91 -16.73
C ASP A 5 -4.33 6.88 -15.84
N SER A 6 -3.00 6.72 -15.95
CA SER A 6 -2.25 5.75 -15.14
C SER A 6 -2.27 6.13 -13.65
N PHE A 7 -2.08 7.42 -13.34
CA PHE A 7 -2.14 7.92 -11.97
C PHE A 7 -3.55 7.83 -11.38
N SER A 8 -4.58 8.13 -12.18
CA SER A 8 -5.98 8.01 -11.75
C SER A 8 -6.34 6.55 -11.44
N ILE A 9 -5.89 5.60 -12.24
CA ILE A 9 -6.10 4.17 -11.97
C ILE A 9 -5.28 3.73 -10.74
N ALA A 10 -4.03 4.16 -10.62
CA ALA A 10 -3.16 3.83 -9.49
C ALA A 10 -3.74 4.29 -8.14
N THR A 11 -4.33 5.48 -8.09
CA THR A 11 -4.99 6.01 -6.88
C THR A 11 -6.26 5.23 -6.51
N LEU A 12 -7.04 4.76 -7.50
CA LEU A 12 -8.19 3.88 -7.26
C LEU A 12 -7.75 2.51 -6.74
N ILE A 13 -6.69 1.94 -7.31
CA ILE A 13 -6.08 0.68 -6.83
C ILE A 13 -5.61 0.83 -5.38
N TYR A 14 -4.90 1.91 -5.07
CA TYR A 14 -4.47 2.23 -3.70
C TYR A 14 -5.67 2.30 -2.74
N ALA A 15 -6.71 3.08 -3.07
CA ALA A 15 -7.88 3.24 -2.22
C ALA A 15 -8.58 1.90 -1.96
N ARG A 16 -8.70 1.04 -2.99
CA ARG A 16 -9.34 -0.26 -2.86
C ARG A 16 -8.49 -1.23 -2.04
N LEU A 17 -7.19 -1.34 -2.31
CA LEU A 17 -6.26 -2.18 -1.55
C LEU A 17 -6.27 -1.82 -0.05
N ARG A 18 -6.25 -0.51 0.26
CA ARG A 18 -6.31 -0.02 1.64
C ARG A 18 -7.61 -0.43 2.33
N ARG A 19 -8.74 -0.41 1.61
CA ARG A 19 -10.05 -0.79 2.15
C ARG A 19 -10.19 -2.29 2.41
N ILE A 20 -9.71 -3.14 1.50
CA ILE A 20 -9.92 -4.60 1.58
C ILE A 20 -8.87 -5.33 2.40
N SER A 21 -7.62 -4.82 2.42
CA SER A 21 -6.48 -5.52 3.03
C SER A 21 -5.67 -4.66 3.99
N GLY A 22 -6.01 -3.37 4.15
CA GLY A 22 -5.22 -2.43 4.94
C GLY A 22 -3.87 -2.06 4.29
N ARG A 23 -3.48 -2.63 3.15
CA ARG A 23 -2.19 -2.36 2.50
C ARG A 23 -2.15 -0.95 1.90
N VAL A 24 -1.03 -0.28 2.10
CA VAL A 24 -0.70 1.03 1.53
C VAL A 24 0.39 0.84 0.49
N ILE A 25 0.24 1.48 -0.66
CA ILE A 25 1.19 1.45 -1.78
C ILE A 25 1.45 2.88 -2.24
N ASP A 26 2.57 3.09 -2.94
CA ASP A 26 2.87 4.40 -3.54
C ASP A 26 2.18 4.50 -4.91
N ALA A 27 1.15 5.34 -4.99
CA ALA A 27 0.37 5.52 -6.21
C ALA A 27 1.13 6.28 -7.30
N ILE A 28 2.05 7.18 -6.93
CA ILE A 28 2.88 7.91 -7.91
C ILE A 28 3.84 6.91 -8.54
N TYR A 29 4.55 6.14 -7.71
CA TYR A 29 5.51 5.16 -8.19
C TYR A 29 4.84 4.03 -8.99
N LEU A 30 3.63 3.59 -8.60
CA LEU A 30 2.80 2.66 -9.38
C LEU A 30 2.46 3.20 -10.77
N SER A 31 2.27 4.51 -10.90
CA SER A 31 1.88 5.14 -12.16
C SER A 31 3.04 5.40 -13.14
N GLU A 32 4.28 5.21 -12.69
CA GLU A 32 5.51 5.50 -13.44
C GLU A 32 6.39 4.26 -13.68
N ASN A 33 6.42 3.31 -12.75
CA ASN A 33 7.32 2.15 -12.80
C ASN A 33 6.58 0.85 -13.16
N LYS A 34 6.91 0.26 -14.32
CA LYS A 34 6.30 -0.98 -14.83
C LYS A 34 6.57 -2.21 -13.96
N ASP A 35 7.80 -2.38 -13.48
CA ASP A 35 8.17 -3.54 -12.66
C ASP A 35 7.47 -3.51 -11.31
N TYR A 36 7.41 -2.33 -10.68
CA TYR A 36 6.63 -2.13 -9.47
C TYR A 36 5.14 -2.38 -9.71
N ALA A 37 4.60 -1.94 -10.85
CA ALA A 37 3.22 -2.22 -11.23
C ALA A 37 2.93 -3.71 -11.35
N LYS A 38 3.84 -4.52 -11.93
CA LYS A 38 3.70 -5.99 -11.99
C LYS A 38 3.54 -6.61 -10.59
N HIS A 39 4.40 -6.22 -9.65
CA HIS A 39 4.30 -6.72 -8.27
C HIS A 39 3.00 -6.31 -7.57
N VAL A 40 2.56 -5.05 -7.74
CA VAL A 40 1.29 -4.58 -7.16
C VAL A 40 0.09 -5.29 -7.80
N ILE A 41 0.18 -5.63 -9.09
CA ILE A 41 -0.85 -6.39 -9.79
C ILE A 41 -0.98 -7.80 -9.23
N GLU A 42 0.12 -8.51 -9.00
CA GLU A 42 0.12 -9.84 -8.37
C GLU A 42 -0.50 -9.78 -6.98
N LEU A 43 -0.10 -8.79 -6.18
CA LEU A 43 -0.64 -8.52 -4.86
C LEU A 43 -2.16 -8.29 -4.89
N ALA A 44 -2.62 -7.52 -5.86
CA ALA A 44 -4.02 -7.17 -6.05
C ALA A 44 -4.88 -8.37 -6.52
N ILE A 45 -4.34 -9.22 -7.40
CA ILE A 45 -5.03 -10.45 -7.84
C ILE A 45 -5.19 -11.42 -6.66
N ALA A 46 -4.20 -11.51 -5.77
CA ALA A 46 -4.24 -12.38 -4.61
C ALA A 46 -5.38 -12.03 -3.61
N THR A 47 -5.94 -10.82 -3.66
CA THR A 47 -7.06 -10.45 -2.77
C THR A 47 -8.41 -10.95 -3.25
N GLN A 48 -8.50 -11.50 -4.47
CA GLN A 48 -9.74 -12.01 -5.09
C GLN A 48 -10.90 -11.01 -5.12
N ASP A 49 -10.60 -9.70 -5.12
CA ASP A 49 -11.61 -8.64 -5.18
C ASP A 49 -11.90 -8.31 -6.64
N GLU A 50 -13.17 -8.42 -7.03
CA GLU A 50 -13.60 -8.24 -8.43
C GLU A 50 -13.37 -6.80 -8.91
N GLU A 51 -13.65 -5.81 -8.07
CA GLU A 51 -13.49 -4.40 -8.41
C GLU A 51 -12.00 -4.05 -8.61
N LEU A 52 -11.15 -4.51 -7.69
CA LEU A 52 -9.70 -4.37 -7.80
C LEU A 52 -9.15 -5.08 -9.05
N SER A 53 -9.64 -6.27 -9.37
CA SER A 53 -9.25 -7.00 -10.59
C SER A 53 -9.56 -6.20 -11.87
N ARG A 54 -10.72 -5.53 -11.93
CA ARG A 54 -11.07 -4.65 -13.06
C ARG A 54 -10.16 -3.42 -13.16
N LEU A 55 -9.74 -2.85 -12.02
CA LEU A 55 -8.81 -1.72 -12.00
C LEU A 55 -7.40 -2.14 -12.47
N VAL A 56 -6.94 -3.30 -12.02
CA VAL A 56 -5.69 -3.93 -12.45
C VAL A 56 -5.68 -4.15 -13.96
N GLU A 57 -6.77 -4.64 -14.54
CA GLU A 57 -6.86 -4.88 -15.98
C GLU A 57 -6.75 -3.58 -16.79
N LYS A 58 -7.39 -2.51 -16.32
CA LYS A 58 -7.23 -1.18 -16.92
C LYS A 58 -5.80 -0.67 -16.81
N LEU A 59 -5.14 -0.89 -15.66
CA LEU A 59 -3.74 -0.52 -15.47
C LEU A 59 -2.84 -1.24 -16.48
N ARG A 60 -3.05 -2.54 -16.70
CA ARG A 60 -2.32 -3.35 -17.69
C ARG A 60 -2.44 -2.77 -19.10
N GLN A 61 -3.65 -2.38 -19.50
CA GLN A 61 -3.90 -1.75 -20.81
C GLN A 61 -3.18 -0.42 -20.96
N VAL A 62 -3.19 0.43 -19.92
CA VAL A 62 -2.54 1.74 -19.96
C VAL A 62 -1.01 1.63 -20.02
N PHE A 63 -0.43 0.62 -19.37
CA PHE A 63 1.01 0.40 -19.37
C PHE A 63 1.53 -0.43 -20.57
N ASP A 64 0.62 -0.90 -21.42
CA ASP A 64 0.91 -1.88 -22.47
C ASP A 64 1.71 -3.07 -21.91
N LEU A 65 1.27 -3.55 -20.74
CA LEU A 65 1.81 -4.76 -20.12
C LEU A 65 1.19 -5.94 -20.86
N SER A 66 1.69 -6.20 -22.07
CA SER A 66 1.57 -7.50 -22.72
C SER A 66 1.91 -8.57 -21.69
N MET A 67 1.19 -9.68 -21.67
CA MET A 67 1.59 -10.87 -20.92
C MET A 67 2.85 -11.49 -21.56
N ASP A 68 3.92 -10.73 -21.72
CA ASP A 68 5.24 -11.28 -21.92
C ASP A 68 5.69 -11.77 -20.56
N GLN A 69 5.52 -13.08 -20.38
CA GLN A 69 6.13 -13.87 -19.34
C GLN A 69 7.66 -13.78 -19.55
N ASP A 70 8.26 -12.67 -19.13
CA ASP A 70 9.70 -12.66 -18.89
C ASP A 70 9.93 -13.44 -17.59
N GLU A 71 10.18 -14.73 -17.77
CA GLU A 71 10.91 -15.56 -16.84
C GLU A 71 12.26 -14.87 -16.53
N SER A 72 12.30 -14.06 -15.48
CA SER A 72 13.55 -13.79 -14.79
C SER A 72 13.32 -13.85 -13.29
N LEU A 73 13.67 -15.02 -12.77
CA LEU A 73 13.78 -15.37 -11.37
C LEU A 73 14.67 -14.37 -10.63
N THR A 74 14.10 -13.66 -9.66
CA THR A 74 14.81 -13.42 -8.40
C THR A 74 13.87 -13.65 -7.24
N ASP A 75 14.04 -14.85 -6.69
CA ASP A 75 13.79 -15.24 -5.31
C ASP A 75 14.02 -14.05 -4.35
N THR A 76 12.94 -13.49 -3.81
CA THR A 76 12.97 -12.89 -2.47
C THR A 76 11.63 -13.16 -1.83
N THR A 77 11.62 -14.28 -1.12
CA THR A 77 10.74 -14.60 -0.02
C THR A 77 10.42 -13.34 0.80
N GLN A 78 9.14 -13.03 0.98
CA GLN A 78 8.62 -12.63 2.30
C GLN A 78 7.10 -12.76 2.32
N HIS A 79 6.72 -13.95 2.75
CA HIS A 79 5.49 -14.24 3.46
C HIS A 79 5.36 -13.24 4.62
N VAL A 80 4.71 -12.09 4.38
CA VAL A 80 4.32 -11.18 5.48
C VAL A 80 3.12 -11.82 6.14
N GLN A 81 3.44 -12.81 6.97
CA GLN A 81 2.55 -13.37 7.98
C GLN A 81 2.17 -12.19 8.88
N ASP A 82 0.87 -12.07 9.10
CA ASP A 82 0.23 -11.14 10.02
C ASP A 82 0.78 -11.40 11.44
N ASP A 83 1.89 -10.75 11.78
CA ASP A 83 2.42 -10.73 13.13
C ASP A 83 2.50 -9.26 13.54
N TRP A 84 1.35 -8.73 13.92
CA TRP A 84 1.28 -7.49 14.66
C TRP A 84 2.07 -7.73 15.95
N ILE A 85 3.29 -7.20 16.00
CA ILE A 85 4.07 -7.20 17.25
C ILE A 85 3.25 -6.36 18.24
N VAL A 86 2.48 -7.03 19.10
CA VAL A 86 1.87 -6.41 20.27
C VAL A 86 3.01 -6.10 21.23
N VAL A 87 3.65 -4.95 21.02
CA VAL A 87 4.62 -4.41 21.96
C VAL A 87 3.82 -3.89 23.14
N GLU A 88 3.81 -4.63 24.25
CA GLU A 88 3.36 -4.07 25.51
C GLU A 88 4.30 -2.91 25.89
N PRO A 89 3.77 -1.72 26.19
CA PRO A 89 4.60 -0.58 26.57
C PRO A 89 5.35 -0.92 27.86
N THR A 90 6.66 -0.65 27.87
CA THR A 90 7.47 -0.86 29.08
C THR A 90 7.15 0.22 30.12
N GLN A 91 7.48 -0.03 31.40
CA GLN A 91 7.33 0.97 32.46
C GLN A 91 8.03 2.30 32.14
N GLU A 92 9.16 2.23 31.42
CA GLU A 92 9.91 3.43 31.01
C GLU A 92 9.18 4.25 29.93
N ASP A 93 8.48 3.58 29.00
CA ASP A 93 7.62 4.25 28.01
C ASP A 93 6.45 4.98 28.67
N ILE A 94 5.85 4.35 29.69
CA ILE A 94 4.77 4.94 30.48
C ILE A 94 5.27 6.18 31.23
N HIS A 95 6.43 6.11 31.88
CA HIS A 95 7.02 7.25 32.58
C HIS A 95 7.35 8.41 31.66
N ARG A 96 7.88 8.13 30.46
CA ARG A 96 8.18 9.16 29.46
C ARG A 96 6.92 9.80 28.88
N ALA A 97 5.82 9.04 28.78
CA ALA A 97 4.54 9.55 28.31
C ALA A 97 3.78 10.37 29.37
N GLN A 98 4.21 10.38 30.63
CA GLN A 98 3.66 11.26 31.66
C GLN A 98 4.06 12.71 31.35
N VAL A 99 3.29 13.38 30.50
CA VAL A 99 3.38 14.82 30.30
C VAL A 99 2.92 15.49 31.59
N ALA A 100 3.74 16.39 32.15
CA ALA A 100 3.30 17.23 33.25
C ALA A 100 2.14 18.11 32.76
N HIS A 101 0.90 17.79 33.17
CA HIS A 101 -0.27 18.62 32.92
C HIS A 101 -0.12 19.93 33.69
N ARG A 102 0.61 20.89 33.11
CA ARG A 102 0.65 22.25 33.65
C ARG A 102 -0.70 22.87 33.37
N TYR A 103 -1.50 22.99 34.43
CA TYR A 103 -2.80 23.66 34.40
C TYR A 103 -2.61 25.09 33.85
N ILE A 104 -3.10 25.35 32.63
CA ILE A 104 -3.19 26.71 32.09
C ILE A 104 -4.53 27.26 32.60
N GLY A 105 -4.42 28.23 33.50
CA GLY A 105 -5.48 28.65 34.43
C GLY A 105 -6.77 29.15 33.81
N ALA A 106 -7.83 29.06 34.61
CA ALA A 106 -9.13 29.64 34.32
C ALA A 106 -9.00 31.15 34.00
N LEU A 107 -9.51 31.56 32.84
CA LEU A 107 -9.67 32.98 32.53
C LEU A 107 -10.83 33.53 33.38
N ARG A 108 -10.48 34.51 34.20
CA ARG A 108 -11.39 35.50 34.79
C ARG A 108 -11.76 36.55 33.75
#